data_AF-A0A8D0B247-F1
#
_entry.id   AF-A0A8D0B247-F1
#
_cell.length_a   1.000
_cell.length_b   1.000
_cell.length_c   1.000
_cell.angle_alpha   90.00
_cell.angle_beta   90.00
_cell.angle_gamma   90.00
#
_symmetry.space_group_name_H-M   'P 1'
#
loop_
_entity.id
_entity.type
_entity.pdbx_description
1 polymer ?
#
loop_
_entity_poly.entity_id
_entity_poly.type
_entity_poly.pdbx_seq_one_letter_code
_entity_poly.pdbx_strand_id
1 'polypeptide(L)'
;VRGPGGPVKEGVLEKRSDGLLQLWKKKRCILTEEGLLLIPPKQQQELIKELPFSTMKTVDCVERKGKYVYFTVVMAEGKEIDFRCPQEQGWNAEITLQLVQYKNRQAILAVKSTRQKQQHLVQQHGGGGGPRLRSASNSA
;
A
#
# COMPACT_ATOMS: atom_id res chain seq x y z
N VAL A 1 -0.13 -19.52 -15.26
CA VAL A 1 -0.41 -18.09 -15.56
C VAL A 1 -1.35 -17.57 -14.48
N ARG A 2 -0.92 -16.61 -13.64
CA ARG A 2 -1.78 -16.04 -12.57
C ARG A 2 -2.71 -14.99 -13.20
N GLY A 3 -4.01 -15.10 -12.95
CA GLY A 3 -4.99 -14.09 -13.37
C GLY A 3 -4.84 -12.79 -12.57
N PRO A 4 -5.35 -11.66 -13.10
CA PRO A 4 -5.34 -10.38 -12.37
C PRO A 4 -6.15 -10.51 -11.08
N GLY A 5 -5.58 -10.10 -9.95
CA GLY A 5 -6.25 -10.11 -8.63
C GLY A 5 -6.04 -11.36 -7.77
N GLY A 6 -5.21 -12.31 -8.19
CA GLY A 6 -4.85 -13.47 -7.36
C GLY A 6 -3.87 -13.12 -6.23
N PRO A 7 -3.76 -13.97 -5.20
CA PRO A 7 -2.81 -13.75 -4.10
C PRO A 7 -1.37 -13.79 -4.59
N VAL A 8 -0.58 -12.83 -4.12
CA VAL A 8 0.87 -12.72 -4.37
C VAL A 8 1.61 -13.83 -3.62
N LYS A 9 1.22 -14.05 -2.37
CA LYS A 9 1.78 -15.10 -1.51
C LYS A 9 0.74 -15.60 -0.51
N GLU A 10 0.76 -16.89 -0.24
CA GLU A 10 -0.02 -17.52 0.84
C GLU A 10 0.89 -18.35 1.74
N GLY A 11 0.55 -18.44 3.02
CA GLY A 11 1.27 -19.32 3.95
C GLY A 11 1.00 -18.99 5.41
N VAL A 12 1.96 -19.29 6.28
CA VAL A 12 1.86 -19.05 7.72
C VAL A 12 2.84 -17.99 8.15
N LEU A 13 2.36 -17.02 8.93
CA LEU A 13 3.17 -15.99 9.57
C LEU A 13 2.83 -15.95 11.05
N GLU A 14 3.81 -15.73 11.92
CA GLU A 14 3.58 -15.64 13.36
C GLU A 14 3.44 -14.17 13.76
N LYS A 15 2.28 -13.78 14.31
CA LYS A 15 2.03 -12.44 14.84
C LYS A 15 2.27 -12.42 16.35
N ARG A 16 2.93 -11.39 16.87
CA ARG A 16 3.01 -11.14 18.31
C ARG A 16 1.65 -10.73 18.84
N SER A 17 1.24 -11.27 20.00
CA SER A 17 0.02 -10.87 20.68
C SER A 17 0.23 -9.65 21.55
N ASP A 18 -0.77 -8.80 21.65
CA ASP A 18 -0.71 -7.56 22.44
C ASP A 18 -0.94 -7.80 23.96
N GLY A 19 -1.07 -9.07 24.39
CA GLY A 19 -1.31 -9.44 25.79
C GLY A 19 -0.04 -9.52 26.65
N LEU A 20 -0.22 -9.72 27.96
CA LEU A 20 0.86 -9.74 28.96
C LEU A 20 2.02 -10.69 28.63
N LEU A 21 1.71 -11.86 28.04
CA LEU A 21 2.70 -12.88 27.71
C LEU A 21 3.42 -12.67 26.36
N GLN A 22 3.00 -11.69 25.55
CA GLN A 22 3.64 -11.33 24.27
C GLN A 22 3.96 -12.54 23.36
N LEU A 23 3.02 -13.49 23.28
CA LEU A 23 3.20 -14.76 22.58
C LEU A 23 3.13 -14.60 21.06
N TRP A 24 3.86 -15.46 20.36
CA TRP A 24 3.81 -15.58 18.90
C TRP A 24 2.70 -16.54 18.47
N LYS A 25 1.72 -16.05 17.72
CA LYS A 25 0.57 -16.84 17.25
C LYS A 25 0.64 -17.02 15.74
N LYS A 26 0.61 -18.28 15.28
CA LYS A 26 0.52 -18.62 13.86
C LYS A 26 -0.81 -18.13 13.28
N LYS A 27 -0.74 -17.42 12.17
CA LYS A 27 -1.90 -16.97 11.37
C LYS A 27 -1.71 -17.45 9.93
N ARG A 28 -2.78 -17.93 9.30
CA ARG A 28 -2.77 -18.17 7.85
C ARG A 28 -2.86 -16.80 7.19
N CYS A 29 -1.91 -16.50 6.32
CA CYS A 29 -1.75 -15.18 5.74
C CYS A 29 -1.88 -15.23 4.22
N ILE A 30 -2.50 -14.19 3.67
CA ILE A 30 -2.63 -13.99 2.23
C ILE A 30 -2.16 -12.58 1.93
N LEU A 31 -1.08 -12.46 1.15
CA LEU A 31 -0.59 -11.21 0.59
C LEU A 31 -1.30 -10.97 -0.74
N THR A 32 -1.95 -9.83 -0.88
CA THR A 32 -2.60 -9.40 -2.12
C THR A 32 -1.92 -8.13 -2.63
N GLU A 33 -2.36 -7.62 -3.79
CA GLU A 33 -1.87 -6.35 -4.31
C GLU A 33 -2.25 -5.14 -3.45
N GLU A 34 -3.23 -5.31 -2.55
CA GLU A 34 -3.90 -4.25 -1.79
C GLU A 34 -3.63 -4.34 -0.27
N GLY A 35 -3.18 -5.49 0.24
CA GLY A 35 -2.85 -5.62 1.65
C GLY A 35 -2.46 -7.04 2.09
N LEU A 36 -2.39 -7.22 3.41
CA LEU A 36 -2.12 -8.50 4.06
C LEU A 36 -3.35 -8.94 4.87
N LEU A 37 -3.91 -10.10 4.53
CA LEU A 37 -5.01 -10.70 5.28
C LEU A 37 -4.48 -11.69 6.30
N LEU A 38 -4.93 -11.57 7.55
CA LEU A 38 -4.64 -12.48 8.65
C LEU A 38 -5.88 -13.31 8.98
N ILE A 39 -5.85 -14.58 8.62
CA ILE A 39 -6.95 -15.52 8.83
C ILE A 39 -6.65 -16.33 10.10
N PRO A 40 -7.54 -16.26 11.11
CA PRO A 40 -7.39 -17.07 12.31
C PRO A 40 -7.63 -18.56 12.03
N PRO A 41 -7.10 -19.46 12.88
CA PRO A 41 -7.46 -20.88 12.82
C PRO A 41 -8.97 -21.05 13.01
N LYS A 42 -9.60 -22.02 12.33
CA LYS A 42 -11.06 -22.28 12.38
C LYS A 42 -11.63 -22.48 13.79
N GLN A 43 -10.79 -22.81 14.77
CA GLN A 43 -11.16 -23.03 16.17
C GLN A 43 -11.18 -21.74 17.01
N GLN A 44 -10.63 -20.63 16.50
CA GLN A 44 -10.65 -19.32 17.14
C GLN A 44 -11.69 -18.45 16.43
N GLN A 45 -12.71 -18.00 17.15
CA GLN A 45 -13.74 -17.05 16.67
C GLN A 45 -13.20 -15.62 16.42
N GLU A 46 -11.89 -15.45 16.21
CA GLU A 46 -11.37 -14.13 15.83
C GLU A 46 -11.85 -13.77 14.42
N LEU A 47 -12.11 -12.48 14.18
CA LEU A 47 -12.45 -11.98 12.85
C LEU A 47 -11.21 -12.03 11.95
N ILE A 48 -11.41 -12.27 10.64
CA ILE A 48 -10.36 -12.04 9.64
C ILE A 48 -9.93 -10.58 9.75
N LYS A 49 -8.63 -10.36 9.91
CA LYS A 49 -8.07 -9.02 10.03
C LYS A 49 -7.30 -8.66 8.79
N GLU A 50 -7.76 -7.65 8.08
CA GLU A 50 -7.03 -7.06 6.96
C GLU A 50 -6.08 -5.97 7.47
N LEU A 51 -4.87 -5.94 6.91
CA LEU A 51 -3.91 -4.85 7.04
C LEU A 51 -3.74 -4.19 5.67
N PRO A 52 -4.56 -3.17 5.34
CA PRO A 52 -4.57 -2.56 4.02
C PRO A 52 -3.31 -1.73 3.77
N PHE A 53 -2.74 -1.80 2.57
CA PHE A 53 -1.59 -0.96 2.19
C PHE A 53 -1.92 0.53 2.15
N SER A 54 -3.19 0.89 1.91
CA SER A 54 -3.66 2.28 2.04
C SER A 54 -3.38 2.89 3.41
N THR A 55 -3.31 2.05 4.45
CA THR A 55 -3.04 2.45 5.83
C THR A 55 -1.69 1.99 6.34
N MET A 56 -0.90 1.24 5.55
CA MET A 56 0.41 0.75 5.95
C MET A 56 1.50 1.79 5.63
N LYS A 57 2.21 2.25 6.65
CA LYS A 57 3.31 3.22 6.50
C LYS A 57 4.58 2.54 6.03
N THR A 58 5.02 1.48 6.70
CA THR A 58 6.28 0.80 6.37
C THR A 58 6.33 -0.61 6.94
N VAL A 59 7.28 -1.39 6.43
CA VAL A 59 7.82 -2.59 7.10
C VAL A 59 9.18 -2.18 7.67
N ASP A 60 9.37 -2.35 8.97
CA ASP A 60 10.55 -1.90 9.71
C ASP A 60 11.16 -3.03 10.58
N CYS A 61 12.23 -2.70 11.31
CA CYS A 61 12.95 -3.51 12.29
C CYS A 61 13.16 -4.95 11.81
N VAL A 62 13.85 -5.10 10.67
CA VAL A 62 14.16 -6.41 10.11
C VAL A 62 15.39 -6.99 10.82
N GLU A 63 15.15 -7.74 11.89
CA GLU A 63 16.21 -8.41 12.66
C GLU A 63 16.26 -9.91 12.34
N ARG A 64 17.46 -10.45 12.13
CA ARG A 64 17.68 -11.90 11.96
C ARG A 64 18.21 -12.48 13.25
N LYS A 65 17.48 -13.42 13.85
CA LYS A 65 17.90 -14.11 15.08
C LYS A 65 17.66 -15.61 14.96
N GLY A 66 18.75 -16.37 14.90
CA GLY A 66 18.70 -17.80 14.63
C GLY A 66 18.03 -18.08 13.29
N LYS A 67 17.04 -18.98 13.29
CA LYS A 67 16.29 -19.34 12.08
C LYS A 67 15.17 -18.35 11.70
N TYR A 68 14.93 -17.32 12.49
CA TYR A 68 13.80 -16.41 12.32
C TYR A 68 14.22 -15.02 11.87
N VAL A 69 13.40 -14.43 11.02
CA VAL A 69 13.36 -12.99 10.75
C VAL A 69 12.22 -12.40 11.56
N TYR A 70 12.50 -11.33 12.28
CA TYR A 70 11.55 -10.49 13.00
C TYR A 70 11.37 -9.20 12.21
N PHE A 71 10.15 -8.69 12.14
CA PHE A 71 9.84 -7.44 11.45
C PHE A 71 8.55 -6.81 11.99
N THR A 72 8.45 -5.51 11.86
CA THR A 72 7.30 -4.73 12.35
C THR A 72 6.59 -4.07 11.19
N VAL A 73 5.26 -4.23 11.12
CA VAL A 73 4.42 -3.47 10.20
C VAL A 73 3.88 -2.25 10.94
N VAL A 74 4.20 -1.06 10.43
CA VAL A 74 3.75 0.22 11.00
C VAL A 74 2.56 0.73 10.22
N MET A 75 1.46 1.04 10.93
CA MET A 75 0.21 1.55 10.35
C MET A 75 0.09 3.08 10.50
N ALA A 76 -0.82 3.70 9.75
CA ALA A 76 -0.99 5.15 9.66
C ALA A 76 -1.27 5.84 11.01
N GLU A 77 -1.91 5.14 11.94
CA GLU A 77 -2.21 5.58 13.31
C GLU A 77 -1.08 5.36 14.33
N GLY A 78 0.12 4.97 13.87
CA GLY A 78 1.25 4.65 14.77
C GLY A 78 1.15 3.27 15.42
N LYS A 79 0.12 2.50 15.08
CA LYS A 79 -0.01 1.11 15.49
C LYS A 79 1.07 0.25 14.83
N GLU A 80 1.80 -0.46 15.66
CA GLU A 80 2.83 -1.39 15.25
C GLU A 80 2.37 -2.83 15.44
N ILE A 81 2.70 -3.69 14.48
CA ILE A 81 2.34 -5.10 14.53
C ILE A 81 3.59 -5.92 14.22
N ASP A 82 4.07 -6.65 15.22
CA ASP A 82 5.25 -7.47 15.05
C ASP A 82 4.91 -8.85 14.52
N PHE A 83 5.76 -9.27 13.60
CA PHE A 83 5.72 -10.57 12.98
C PHE A 83 7.08 -11.24 13.08
N ARG A 84 7.05 -12.56 13.01
CA ARG A 84 8.24 -13.34 12.68
C ARG A 84 7.90 -14.50 11.75
N CYS A 85 8.88 -14.90 10.96
CA CYS A 85 8.81 -16.11 10.15
C CYS A 85 10.19 -16.78 10.05
N PRO A 86 10.25 -18.07 9.69
CA PRO A 86 11.48 -18.67 9.23
C PRO A 86 12.09 -17.86 8.07
N GLN A 87 13.42 -17.74 8.06
CA GLN A 87 14.15 -16.87 7.12
C GLN A 87 13.88 -17.21 5.64
N GLU A 88 13.78 -18.49 5.33
CA GLU A 88 13.55 -19.01 3.98
C GLU A 88 12.18 -18.63 3.41
N GLN A 89 11.22 -18.21 4.25
CA GLN A 89 9.89 -17.84 3.77
C GLN A 89 9.84 -16.44 3.15
N GLY A 90 10.77 -15.54 3.50
CA GLY A 90 10.92 -14.22 2.86
C GLY A 90 9.73 -13.27 3.00
N TRP A 91 8.85 -13.46 4.00
CA TRP A 91 7.62 -12.65 4.15
C TRP A 91 7.88 -11.15 4.20
N ASN A 92 8.89 -10.72 4.96
CA ASN A 92 9.22 -9.29 5.11
C ASN A 92 9.59 -8.66 3.75
N ALA A 93 10.34 -9.38 2.90
CA ALA A 93 10.74 -8.88 1.59
C ALA A 93 9.53 -8.77 0.65
N GLU A 94 8.67 -9.79 0.64
CA GLU A 94 7.48 -9.83 -0.22
C GLU A 94 6.47 -8.74 0.16
N ILE A 95 6.22 -8.55 1.46
CA ILE A 95 5.33 -7.47 1.94
C ILE A 95 5.94 -6.10 1.59
N THR A 96 7.26 -5.93 1.76
CA THR A 96 7.95 -4.68 1.41
C THR A 96 7.81 -4.37 -0.08
N LEU A 97 8.09 -5.34 -0.95
CA LEU A 97 7.99 -5.17 -2.40
C LEU A 97 6.57 -4.82 -2.81
N GLN A 98 5.57 -5.51 -2.27
CA GLN A 98 4.19 -5.27 -2.62
C GLN A 98 3.68 -3.90 -2.13
N LEU A 99 4.11 -3.46 -0.94
CA LEU A 99 3.81 -2.13 -0.42
C LEU A 99 4.41 -1.02 -1.30
N VAL A 100 5.67 -1.19 -1.74
CA VAL A 100 6.33 -0.25 -2.66
C VAL A 100 5.59 -0.17 -3.99
N GLN A 101 5.23 -1.33 -4.56
CA GLN A 101 4.45 -1.38 -5.80
C GLN A 101 3.10 -0.67 -5.65
N TYR A 102 2.37 -0.94 -4.56
CA TYR A 102 1.10 -0.28 -4.27
C TYR A 102 1.25 1.25 -4.23
N LYS A 103 2.21 1.76 -3.45
CA LYS A 103 2.47 3.21 -3.33
C LYS A 103 2.87 3.84 -4.66
N ASN A 104 3.68 3.15 -5.46
CA ASN A 104 4.05 3.62 -6.80
C ASN A 104 2.83 3.71 -7.73
N ARG A 105 1.92 2.73 -7.71
CA ARG A 105 0.65 2.81 -8.46
C ARG A 105 -0.18 4.02 -8.03
N GLN A 106 -0.33 4.24 -6.73
CA GLN A 106 -1.09 5.38 -6.19
C GLN A 106 -0.46 6.73 -6.58
N ALA A 107 0.86 6.85 -6.50
CA ALA A 107 1.57 8.07 -6.90
C ALA A 107 1.36 8.40 -8.38
N ILE A 108 1.46 7.40 -9.27
CA ILE A 108 1.21 7.57 -10.71
C ILE A 108 -0.23 8.03 -10.96
N LEU A 109 -1.23 7.42 -10.29
CA LEU A 109 -2.63 7.80 -10.44
C LEU A 109 -2.89 9.23 -9.96
N ALA A 110 -2.33 9.64 -8.82
CA ALA A 110 -2.44 11.00 -8.30
C ALA A 110 -1.86 12.05 -9.26
N VAL A 111 -0.69 11.76 -9.85
CA VAL A 111 -0.06 12.65 -10.84
C VAL A 111 -0.92 12.76 -12.10
N LYS A 112 -1.43 11.65 -12.63
CA LYS A 112 -2.31 11.65 -13.81
C LYS A 112 -3.59 12.46 -13.56
N SER A 113 -4.24 12.26 -12.42
CA SER A 113 -5.45 12.99 -12.03
C SER A 113 -5.21 14.50 -11.93
N THR A 114 -4.07 14.90 -11.36
CA THR A 114 -3.71 16.32 -11.23
C THR A 114 -3.49 16.98 -12.58
N ARG A 115 -2.77 16.31 -13.50
CA ARG A 115 -2.55 16.82 -14.87
C ARG A 115 -3.86 16.99 -15.64
N GLN A 116 -4.78 16.03 -15.53
CA GLN A 116 -6.11 16.13 -16.17
C GLN A 116 -6.91 17.31 -15.64
N LYS A 117 -6.92 17.53 -14.31
CA LYS A 117 -7.60 18.69 -13.70
C LYS A 117 -7.02 20.02 -14.20
N GLN A 118 -5.69 20.13 -14.29
CA GLN A 118 -5.03 21.34 -14.81
C GLN A 118 -5.39 21.60 -16.27
N GLN A 119 -5.40 20.57 -17.13
CA GLN A 119 -5.78 20.72 -18.54
C GLN A 119 -7.23 21.21 -18.70
N HIS A 120 -8.17 20.69 -17.90
CA HIS A 120 -9.55 21.16 -17.91
C HIS A 120 -9.70 22.61 -17.42
N LEU A 121 -8.96 23.01 -16.37
CA LEU A 121 -8.98 24.40 -15.89
C LEU A 121 -8.43 25.39 -16.92
N VAL A 122 -7.35 25.00 -17.64
CA VAL A 122 -6.77 25.82 -18.72
C VAL A 122 -7.74 25.92 -19.91
N GLN A 123 -8.44 24.84 -20.28
CA GLN A 123 -9.47 24.91 -21.33
C GLN A 123 -10.66 25.79 -20.93
N GLN A 124 -11.06 25.79 -19.65
CA GLN A 124 -12.17 26.63 -19.16
C GLN A 124 -11.79 28.12 -19.06
N HIS A 125 -10.55 28.45 -18.68
CA HIS A 125 -10.12 29.85 -18.54
C HIS A 125 -9.46 30.44 -19.81
N GLY A 126 -9.10 29.61 -20.79
CA GLY A 126 -8.49 30.03 -22.06
C GLY A 126 -9.48 30.42 -23.17
N GLY A 127 -10.80 30.32 -22.93
CA GLY A 127 -11.84 30.60 -23.93
C GLY A 127 -12.39 32.04 -23.94
N GLY A 128 -11.98 32.91 -23.01
CA GLY A 128 -12.56 34.25 -22.83
C GLY A 128 -11.59 35.39 -23.12
N GLY A 129 -11.55 35.87 -24.37
CA GLY A 129 -11.23 37.27 -24.68
C GLY A 129 -9.78 37.74 -24.54
N GLY A 130 -8.92 37.41 -25.51
CA GLY A 130 -7.78 38.29 -25.83
C GLY A 130 -8.28 39.54 -26.60
N PRO A 131 -7.82 40.77 -26.30
CA PRO A 131 -8.22 41.95 -27.08
C PRO A 131 -7.74 41.77 -28.52
N ARG A 132 -8.67 41.65 -29.48
CA ARG A 132 -8.35 41.80 -30.90
C ARG A 132 -7.86 43.23 -31.10
N LEU A 133 -6.57 43.39 -31.33
CA LEU A 133 -5.97 44.59 -31.89
C LEU A 133 -6.69 44.89 -33.22
N ARG A 134 -7.60 45.87 -33.21
CA ARG A 134 -8.20 46.41 -34.43
C ARG A 134 -7.14 47.29 -35.10
N SER A 135 -6.58 46.83 -36.21
CA SER A 135 -5.79 47.67 -37.11
C SER A 135 -6.73 48.71 -37.72
N ALA A 136 -6.55 49.98 -37.36
CA ALA A 136 -7.15 51.09 -38.07
C ALA A 136 -6.36 51.30 -39.37
N SER A 137 -6.99 51.01 -40.51
CA SER A 137 -6.52 51.43 -41.83
C SER A 137 -6.75 52.93 -41.97
N ASN A 138 -5.68 53.71 -42.05
CA ASN A 138 -5.75 55.09 -42.53
C ASN A 138 -5.65 55.08 -44.06
N SER A 139 -6.72 55.47 -44.72
CA SER A 139 -6.71 55.87 -46.12
C SER A 139 -6.16 57.29 -46.23
N ALA A 140 -5.22 57.49 -47.15
CA ALA A 140 -4.82 58.79 -47.68
C ALA A 140 -5.33 58.90 -49.12
#